data_AF-A0A965LUT6-F1
#
_entry.id   AF-A0A965LUT6-F1
#
_cell.length_a   1.000
_cell.length_b   1.000
_cell.length_c   1.000
_cell.angle_alpha   90.00
_cell.angle_beta   90.00
_cell.angle_gamma   90.00
#
_symmetry.space_group_name_H-M   'P 1'
#
loop_
_entity.id
_entity.type
_entity.pdbx_description
1 polymer ?
#
loop_
_entity_poly.entity_id
_entity_poly.type
_entity_poly.pdbx_seq_one_letter_code
_entity_poly.pdbx_strand_id
1 'polypeptide(L)'
;EPAEGKEFYRDGSYCPDAMGWIEKGKQHMDGRTALWYTRSRHNTNDYDRMKRQREVEAKVLKKVDLQTLVFRFGAIAGASSKLIRTDIPLGSVPELMDLALKAKSKGIKSLQLSYPTIQADNPDFWLMRKLIFWKLKKYK
;
A
#
# COMPACT_ATOMS: atom_id res chain seq x y z
N GLU A 1 -12.03 -11.98 -28.87
CA GLU A 1 -12.91 -11.36 -27.88
C GLU A 1 -13.10 -12.37 -26.75
N PRO A 2 -12.51 -12.20 -25.55
CA PRO A 2 -12.74 -13.15 -24.47
C PRO A 2 -14.08 -12.82 -23.80
N ALA A 3 -14.88 -13.87 -23.59
CA ALA A 3 -16.23 -13.82 -23.08
C ALA A 3 -16.36 -12.96 -21.82
N GLU A 4 -17.29 -12.00 -21.86
CA GLU A 4 -17.70 -11.19 -20.73
C GLU A 4 -18.01 -12.08 -19.51
N GLY A 5 -17.39 -11.79 -18.36
CA GLY A 5 -17.90 -12.26 -17.07
C GLY A 5 -17.08 -13.30 -16.30
N LYS A 6 -16.07 -13.95 -16.89
CA LYS A 6 -15.42 -15.12 -16.27
C LYS A 6 -13.90 -14.95 -16.09
N GLU A 7 -13.41 -14.98 -14.84
CA GLU A 7 -11.98 -15.12 -14.58
C GLU A 7 -11.53 -16.58 -14.73
N PHE A 8 -10.32 -16.74 -15.23
CA PHE A 8 -9.60 -18.01 -15.27
C PHE A 8 -8.23 -17.82 -14.60
N TYR A 9 -7.80 -18.82 -13.81
CA TYR A 9 -6.45 -18.92 -13.28
C TYR A 9 -5.40 -18.91 -14.38
N ARG A 10 -4.14 -18.67 -14.00
CA ARG A 10 -3.00 -18.68 -14.93
C ARG A 10 -2.83 -20.01 -15.66
N ASP A 11 -3.33 -21.10 -15.08
CA ASP A 11 -3.36 -22.44 -15.66
C ASP A 11 -4.59 -22.69 -16.57
N GLY A 12 -5.45 -21.69 -16.76
CA GLY A 12 -6.65 -21.77 -17.58
C GLY A 12 -7.89 -22.35 -16.89
N SER A 13 -7.82 -22.68 -15.59
CA SER A 13 -8.98 -23.17 -14.84
C SER A 13 -9.94 -22.03 -14.45
N TYR A 14 -11.25 -22.30 -14.43
CA TYR A 14 -12.27 -21.28 -14.11
C TYR A 14 -12.21 -20.85 -12.65
N CYS A 15 -12.33 -19.54 -12.38
CA CYS A 15 -12.41 -18.95 -11.04
C CYS A 15 -13.88 -18.60 -10.72
N PRO A 16 -14.67 -19.54 -10.17
CA PRO A 16 -16.13 -19.41 -10.06
C PRO A 16 -16.57 -18.33 -9.06
N ASP A 17 -15.70 -17.93 -8.14
CA ASP A 17 -15.95 -16.94 -7.10
C ASP A 17 -15.53 -15.51 -7.47
N ALA A 18 -14.94 -15.32 -8.64
CA ALA A 18 -14.58 -14.00 -9.14
C ALA A 18 -15.83 -13.21 -9.54
N MET A 19 -16.09 -12.09 -8.87
CA MET A 19 -17.24 -11.22 -9.13
C MET A 19 -17.02 -10.19 -10.27
N GLY A 20 -15.84 -10.19 -10.91
CA GLY A 20 -15.48 -9.26 -11.99
C GLY A 20 -13.97 -9.15 -12.20
N TRP A 21 -13.52 -8.23 -13.06
CA TRP A 21 -12.09 -7.92 -13.24
C TRP A 21 -11.80 -6.41 -13.34
N ILE A 22 -10.54 -6.04 -13.07
CA ILE A 22 -10.01 -4.70 -13.28
C ILE A 22 -9.15 -4.74 -14.55
N GLU A 23 -9.54 -3.98 -15.56
CA GLU A 23 -8.86 -3.97 -16.86
C GLU A 23 -7.41 -3.51 -16.77
N LYS A 24 -6.57 -4.06 -17.67
CA LYS A 24 -5.18 -3.60 -17.81
C LYS A 24 -5.16 -2.14 -18.26
N GLY A 25 -4.23 -1.36 -17.70
CA GLY A 25 -4.00 0.02 -18.11
C GLY A 25 -4.19 1.03 -16.98
N LYS A 26 -4.34 2.31 -17.33
CA LYS A 26 -4.57 3.39 -16.36
C LYS A 26 -6.01 3.34 -15.88
N GLN A 27 -6.19 2.96 -14.62
CA GLN A 27 -7.49 2.91 -13.97
C GLN A 27 -7.70 4.13 -13.05
N HIS A 28 -8.93 4.64 -13.02
CA HIS A 28 -9.38 5.52 -11.95
C HIS A 28 -10.09 4.67 -10.91
N MET A 29 -9.61 4.71 -9.66
CA MET A 29 -10.15 3.90 -8.57
C MET A 29 -10.71 4.79 -7.48
N ASP A 30 -11.97 4.56 -7.13
CA ASP A 30 -12.58 5.04 -5.90
C ASP A 30 -12.21 4.13 -4.71
N GLY A 31 -12.73 4.42 -3.52
CA GLY A 31 -12.44 3.64 -2.32
C GLY A 31 -12.80 2.16 -2.46
N ARG A 32 -13.94 1.84 -3.08
CA ARG A 32 -14.40 0.46 -3.29
C ARG A 32 -13.48 -0.30 -4.25
N THR A 33 -13.15 0.30 -5.38
CA THR A 33 -12.32 -0.31 -6.42
C THR A 33 -10.87 -0.47 -5.96
N ALA A 34 -10.32 0.52 -5.24
CA ALA A 34 -9.00 0.42 -4.64
C ALA A 34 -8.93 -0.69 -3.57
N LEU A 35 -9.97 -0.83 -2.74
CA LEU A 35 -10.06 -1.91 -1.76
C LEU A 35 -10.15 -3.29 -2.45
N TRP A 36 -10.93 -3.39 -3.53
CA TRP A 36 -11.01 -4.62 -4.30
C TRP A 36 -9.67 -5.00 -4.95
N TYR A 37 -8.99 -4.04 -5.59
CA TYR A 37 -7.66 -4.22 -6.18
C TYR A 37 -6.63 -4.74 -5.16
N THR A 38 -6.62 -4.17 -3.96
CA THR A 38 -5.64 -4.50 -2.91
C THR A 38 -5.92 -5.81 -2.19
N ARG A 39 -7.17 -6.28 -2.20
CA ARG A 39 -7.57 -7.54 -1.55
C ARG A 39 -7.55 -8.75 -2.48
N SER A 40 -7.66 -8.55 -3.80
CA SER A 40 -7.73 -9.65 -4.76
C SER A 40 -6.52 -10.58 -4.64
N ARG A 41 -6.78 -11.89 -4.65
CA ARG A 41 -5.78 -12.96 -4.75
C ARG A 41 -6.01 -13.85 -5.96
N HIS A 42 -7.10 -13.64 -6.69
CA HIS A 42 -7.41 -14.46 -7.85
C HIS A 42 -6.26 -14.38 -8.85
N ASN A 43 -5.93 -15.52 -9.44
CA ASN A 43 -4.92 -15.66 -10.50
C ASN A 43 -3.49 -15.23 -10.12
N THR A 44 -3.21 -15.00 -8.82
CA THR A 44 -1.95 -14.46 -8.29
C THR A 44 -1.64 -14.98 -6.89
N ASN A 45 -0.52 -14.55 -6.30
CA ASN A 45 -0.10 -14.99 -4.96
C ASN A 45 -0.09 -13.86 -3.92
N ASP A 46 0.31 -14.20 -2.69
CA ASP A 46 0.36 -13.26 -1.57
C ASP A 46 1.32 -12.08 -1.81
N TYR A 47 2.47 -12.35 -2.44
CA TYR A 47 3.46 -11.33 -2.77
C TYR A 47 2.94 -10.34 -3.83
N ASP A 48 2.16 -10.81 -4.80
CA ASP A 48 1.45 -9.94 -5.75
C ASP A 48 0.43 -9.05 -5.03
N ARG A 49 -0.31 -9.58 -4.06
CA ARG A 49 -1.24 -8.79 -3.24
C ARG A 49 -0.51 -7.72 -2.44
N MET A 50 0.59 -8.09 -1.75
CA MET A 50 1.44 -7.14 -1.02
C MET A 50 1.99 -6.05 -1.95
N LYS A 51 2.34 -6.39 -3.19
CA LYS A 51 2.77 -5.40 -4.19
C LYS A 51 1.67 -4.39 -4.50
N ARG A 52 0.43 -4.85 -4.74
CA ARG A 52 -0.72 -3.96 -5.01
C ARG A 52 -1.08 -3.08 -3.83
N GLN A 53 -1.02 -3.61 -2.60
CA GLN A 53 -1.21 -2.82 -1.38
C GLN A 53 -0.22 -1.64 -1.34
N ARG A 54 1.07 -1.92 -1.56
CA ARG A 54 2.12 -0.90 -1.61
C ARG A 54 1.96 0.09 -2.76
N GLU A 55 1.46 -0.36 -3.91
CA GLU A 55 1.13 0.53 -5.03
C GLU A 55 0.03 1.53 -4.64
N VAL A 56 -1.04 1.06 -3.98
CA VAL A 56 -2.11 1.94 -3.49
C VAL A 56 -1.59 2.90 -2.42
N GLU A 57 -0.83 2.42 -1.43
CA GLU A 57 -0.20 3.27 -0.42
C GLU A 57 0.65 4.38 -1.06
N ALA A 58 1.51 4.03 -2.02
CA ALA A 58 2.35 5.00 -2.72
C ALA A 58 1.53 6.03 -3.51
N LYS A 59 0.41 5.61 -4.13
CA LYS A 59 -0.50 6.52 -4.84
C LYS A 59 -1.27 7.43 -3.89
N VAL A 60 -1.70 6.91 -2.74
CA VAL A 60 -2.33 7.70 -1.67
C VAL A 60 -1.34 8.74 -1.15
N LEU A 61 -0.13 8.33 -0.74
CA LEU A 61 0.92 9.25 -0.26
C LEU A 61 1.27 10.35 -1.30
N LYS A 62 1.26 10.00 -2.60
CA LYS A 62 1.48 10.98 -3.66
C LYS A 62 0.33 11.99 -3.79
N LYS A 63 -0.92 11.55 -3.59
CA LYS A 63 -2.13 12.39 -3.73
C LYS A 63 -2.50 13.15 -2.46
N VAL A 64 -2.05 12.72 -1.29
CA VAL A 64 -2.33 13.39 -0.02
C VAL A 64 -1.78 14.81 -0.05
N ASP A 65 -2.68 15.77 0.17
CA ASP A 65 -2.32 17.14 0.48
C ASP A 65 -2.19 17.30 2.00
N LEU A 66 -0.95 17.51 2.45
CA LEU A 66 -0.62 17.61 3.86
C LEU A 66 -1.17 18.90 4.48
N GLN A 67 -1.31 19.98 3.71
CA GLN A 67 -1.89 21.23 4.22
C GLN A 67 -3.38 21.03 4.54
N THR A 68 -4.15 20.51 3.58
CA THR A 68 -5.57 20.17 3.80
C THR A 68 -5.74 19.15 4.94
N LEU A 69 -4.85 18.16 5.04
CA LEU A 69 -4.88 17.16 6.11
C LEU A 69 -4.74 17.81 7.50
N VAL A 70 -3.80 18.75 7.67
CA VAL A 70 -3.60 19.50 8.93
C VAL A 70 -4.86 20.29 9.29
N PHE A 71 -5.37 21.09 8.35
CA PHE A 71 -6.56 21.91 8.60
C PHE A 71 -7.82 21.09 8.91
N ARG A 72 -7.93 19.88 8.34
CA ARG A 72 -9.08 18.98 8.54
C ARG A 72 -8.80 17.84 9.51
N PHE A 73 -7.68 17.88 10.24
CA PHE A 73 -7.22 16.74 11.03
C PHE A 73 -8.26 16.29 12.04
N GLY A 74 -8.88 17.20 12.78
CA GLY A 74 -9.92 16.87 13.77
C GLY A 74 -11.12 16.14 13.16
N ALA A 75 -11.61 16.59 12.01
CA ALA A 75 -12.72 15.95 11.31
C ALA A 75 -12.32 14.55 10.77
N ILE A 76 -11.11 14.43 10.21
CA ILE A 76 -10.58 13.17 9.70
C ILE A 76 -10.38 12.16 10.83
N ALA A 77 -9.77 12.58 11.94
CA ALA A 77 -9.56 11.76 13.12
C ALA A 77 -10.90 11.31 13.72
N GLY A 78 -11.89 12.21 13.81
CA GLY A 78 -13.24 11.87 14.27
C GLY A 78 -13.91 10.83 13.38
N ALA A 79 -13.93 11.04 12.07
CA ALA A 79 -14.53 10.12 11.09
C ALA A 79 -13.80 8.77 11.03
N SER A 80 -12.48 8.77 11.24
CA SER A 80 -11.64 7.58 11.15
C SER A 80 -11.48 6.85 12.49
N SER A 81 -11.97 7.40 13.60
CA SER A 81 -11.74 6.88 14.96
C SER A 81 -12.18 5.43 15.16
N LYS A 82 -13.22 4.98 14.43
CA LYS A 82 -13.72 3.59 14.45
C LYS A 82 -12.99 2.67 13.47
N LEU A 83 -12.17 3.22 12.57
CA LEU A 83 -11.49 2.51 11.48
C LEU A 83 -9.97 2.43 11.68
N ILE A 84 -9.37 3.42 12.32
CA ILE A 84 -7.93 3.55 12.52
C ILE A 84 -7.64 3.56 14.01
N ARG A 85 -6.78 2.64 14.45
CA ARG A 85 -6.23 2.60 15.80
C ARG A 85 -4.75 2.97 15.74
N THR A 86 -4.34 3.96 16.53
CA THR A 86 -2.95 4.42 16.63
C THR A 86 -2.65 4.87 18.05
N ASP A 87 -1.40 4.75 18.45
CA ASP A 87 -0.82 5.25 19.69
C ASP A 87 -0.18 6.64 19.54
N ILE A 88 -0.28 7.26 18.36
CA ILE A 88 0.21 8.62 18.11
C ILE A 88 -0.57 9.61 19.00
N PRO A 89 0.10 10.32 19.93
CA PRO A 89 -0.54 11.34 20.75
C PRO A 89 -0.95 12.57 19.91
N LEU A 90 -2.07 13.22 20.27
CA LEU A 90 -2.51 14.43 19.56
C LEU A 90 -1.45 15.55 19.57
N GLY A 91 -0.66 15.65 20.65
CA GLY A 91 0.41 16.65 20.77
C GLY A 91 1.59 16.45 19.83
N SER A 92 1.81 15.25 19.28
CA SER A 92 2.92 14.99 18.34
C SER A 92 2.55 15.23 16.88
N VAL A 93 1.27 15.51 16.59
CA VAL A 93 0.78 15.74 15.22
C VAL A 93 1.55 16.86 14.50
N PRO A 94 1.83 18.04 15.10
CA PRO A 94 2.61 19.08 14.41
C PRO A 94 4.01 18.62 13.99
N GLU A 95 4.72 17.90 14.85
CA GLU A 95 6.05 17.36 14.56
C GLU A 95 6.00 16.31 13.45
N LEU A 96 5.03 15.40 13.50
CA LEU A 96 4.84 14.39 12.46
C LEU A 96 4.46 15.01 11.11
N MET A 97 3.75 16.14 11.11
CA MET A 97 3.40 16.87 9.88
C MET A 97 4.60 17.57 9.27
N ASP A 98 5.46 18.20 10.08
CA ASP A 98 6.73 18.75 9.62
C ASP A 98 7.64 17.64 9.03
N LEU A 99 7.73 16.49 9.72
CA LEU A 99 8.45 15.32 9.21
C LEU A 99 7.85 14.83 7.88
N ALA A 100 6.52 14.77 7.76
CA ALA A 100 5.86 14.35 6.54
C ALA A 100 6.15 15.30 5.37
N LEU A 101 6.18 16.62 5.61
CA LEU A 101 6.56 17.62 4.61
C LEU A 101 8.01 17.43 4.15
N LYS A 102 8.95 17.26 5.08
CA LYS A 102 10.36 16.97 4.78
C LYS A 102 10.54 15.65 4.03
N ALA A 103 9.80 14.62 4.40
CA ALA A 103 9.84 13.32 3.72
C ALA A 103 9.27 13.42 2.29
N LYS A 104 8.18 14.16 2.10
CA LYS A 104 7.56 14.38 0.78
C LYS A 104 8.50 15.18 -0.14
N SER A 105 9.18 16.21 0.38
CA SER A 105 10.11 17.04 -0.42
C SER A 105 11.37 16.28 -0.84
N LYS A 106 11.89 15.38 0.01
CA LYS A 106 13.03 14.49 -0.34
C LYS A 106 12.63 13.26 -1.17
N GLY A 107 11.33 13.01 -1.31
CA GLY A 107 10.78 11.84 -1.98
C GLY A 107 10.82 10.58 -1.11
N ILE A 108 9.65 10.04 -0.80
CA ILE A 108 9.49 8.82 0.01
C ILE A 108 10.07 7.62 -0.74
N LYS A 109 10.94 6.87 -0.06
CA LYS A 109 11.55 5.64 -0.60
C LYS A 109 11.05 4.44 0.18
N SER A 110 10.69 3.38 -0.53
CA SER A 110 10.34 2.11 0.08
C SER A 110 11.53 1.16 0.11
N LEU A 111 11.53 0.28 1.11
CA LEU A 111 12.34 -0.94 1.15
C LEU A 111 11.36 -2.10 1.24
N GLN A 112 11.48 -3.05 0.33
CA GLN A 112 10.63 -4.25 0.31
C GLN A 112 11.39 -5.37 1.00
N LEU A 113 10.77 -5.95 2.02
CA LEU A 113 11.27 -7.12 2.73
C LEU A 113 10.36 -8.31 2.41
N SER A 114 10.17 -8.57 1.12
CA SER A 114 9.31 -9.63 0.57
C SER A 114 10.01 -10.34 -0.58
N TYR A 115 9.41 -11.41 -1.09
CA TYR A 115 9.93 -12.14 -2.26
C TYR A 115 10.13 -11.19 -3.45
N PRO A 116 11.19 -11.37 -4.26
CA PRO A 116 12.21 -12.43 -4.19
C PRO A 116 13.34 -12.17 -3.20
N THR A 117 13.37 -11.01 -2.54
CA THR A 117 14.49 -10.61 -1.67
C THR A 117 14.47 -11.33 -0.32
N ILE A 118 13.30 -11.47 0.29
CA ILE A 118 13.10 -12.17 1.57
C ILE A 118 11.99 -13.21 1.40
N GLN A 119 12.28 -14.46 1.74
CA GLN A 119 11.30 -15.54 1.79
C GLN A 119 10.57 -15.50 3.13
N ALA A 120 9.24 -15.49 3.10
CA ALA A 120 8.45 -15.35 4.32
C ALA A 120 8.46 -16.61 5.21
N ASP A 121 8.63 -17.78 4.60
CA ASP A 121 8.70 -19.10 5.23
C ASP A 121 10.08 -19.43 5.81
N ASN A 122 11.14 -18.80 5.31
CA ASN A 122 12.49 -18.89 5.88
C ASN A 122 13.22 -17.53 5.82
N PRO A 123 12.87 -16.58 6.72
CA PRO A 123 13.40 -15.22 6.65
C PRO A 123 14.86 -15.12 7.10
N ASP A 124 15.71 -14.58 6.23
CA ASP A 124 17.09 -14.18 6.60
C ASP A 124 17.07 -12.83 7.34
N PHE A 125 16.99 -12.90 8.67
CA PHE A 125 17.00 -11.72 9.53
C PHE A 125 18.31 -10.91 9.45
N TRP A 126 19.44 -11.54 9.16
CA TRP A 126 20.72 -10.83 9.04
C TRP A 126 20.72 -9.97 7.77
N LEU A 127 20.29 -10.54 6.65
CA LEU A 127 20.07 -9.80 5.41
C LEU A 127 19.07 -8.66 5.60
N MET A 128 17.94 -8.89 6.28
CA MET A 128 16.96 -7.84 6.57
C MET A 128 17.59 -6.66 7.32
N ARG A 129 18.33 -6.92 8.41
CA ARG A 129 19.03 -5.88 9.18
C ARG A 129 20.05 -5.14 8.31
N LYS A 130 20.81 -5.85 7.49
CA LYS A 130 21.78 -5.27 6.55
C LYS A 130 21.10 -4.36 5.53
N LEU A 131 20.00 -4.79 4.93
CA LEU A 131 19.22 -3.99 3.98
C LEU A 131 18.67 -2.71 4.62
N ILE A 132 18.11 -2.82 5.82
CA ILE A 132 17.60 -1.68 6.59
C ILE A 132 18.75 -0.70 6.90
N PHE A 133 19.87 -1.20 7.43
CA PHE A 133 21.03 -0.39 7.77
C PHE A 133 21.55 0.39 6.56
N TRP A 134 21.74 -0.29 5.42
CA TRP A 134 22.21 0.37 4.20
C TRP A 134 21.21 1.36 3.64
N LYS A 135 19.91 1.05 3.73
CA LYS A 135 18.86 1.99 3.32
C LYS A 135 18.94 3.26 4.17
N LEU A 136 18.98 3.14 5.50
CA LEU A 136 19.05 4.30 6.40
C LEU A 136 20.35 5.09 6.24
N LYS A 137 21.50 4.42 6.15
CA LYS A 137 22.81 5.08 5.97
C LYS A 137 22.88 5.92 4.70
N LYS A 138 22.26 5.45 3.61
CA LYS A 138 22.22 6.18 2.33
C LYS A 138 21.43 7.50 2.41
N TYR A 139 20.58 7.68 3.42
CA TYR A 139 19.69 8.84 3.56
C TYR A 139 19.93 9.67 4.84
N LYS A 140 20.99 9.34 5.60
CA LYS A 140 21.62 10.30 6.52
C LYS A 140 22.52 11.22 5.72
#